data_AF-A0A933S7V2-F1
#
_entry.id   AF-A0A933S7V2-F1
#
_cell.length_a   1.000
_cell.length_b   1.000
_cell.length_c   1.000
_cell.angle_alpha   90.00
_cell.angle_beta   90.00
_cell.angle_gamma   90.00
#
_symmetry.space_group_name_H-M   'P 1'
#
loop_
_entity.id
_entity.type
_entity.pdbx_description
1 polymer ?
#
loop_
_entity_poly.entity_id
_entity_poly.type
_entity_poly.pdbx_seq_one_letter_code
_entity_poly.pdbx_strand_id
1 'polypeptide(L)'
;LYGFYVNNCKNCIGCDGLRNKEYSILNKEYHKDEYERLRANIIAELKEKNLYGLMIPPELAPFAYNETIAQDNFPLTKDEALAKGYKWEDDIQKTEGKETIKLEDVPDNIKDVADNILNEVLKCLNCARNYKITNQEISFYRKMNLPLPRKCFYCRHRDRMTKRGPYKFWNRICSKCQTEITTNYAPDRPEIIYCEKCYQQAVY
;
A
#
# COMPACT_ATOMS: atom_id res chain seq x y z
N LEU A 1 23.16 -8.71 -0.56
CA LEU A 1 23.32 -7.58 0.38
C LEU A 1 22.51 -6.42 -0.21
N TYR A 2 21.52 -5.87 0.49
CA TYR A 2 20.69 -4.75 -0.03
C TYR A 2 20.17 -4.96 -1.46
N GLY A 3 19.08 -5.68 -1.65
CA GLY A 3 18.53 -5.86 -2.99
C GLY A 3 17.03 -6.03 -2.97
N PHE A 4 16.41 -5.71 -4.10
CA PHE A 4 14.97 -5.80 -4.29
C PHE A 4 14.67 -6.67 -5.51
N TYR A 5 13.68 -7.57 -5.40
CA TYR A 5 13.33 -8.53 -6.44
C TYR A 5 14.49 -9.31 -7.10
N VAL A 6 15.49 -9.68 -6.30
CA VAL A 6 16.68 -10.41 -6.77
C VAL A 6 16.42 -11.92 -6.70
N ASN A 7 15.98 -12.54 -7.80
CA ASN A 7 15.52 -13.93 -7.82
C ASN A 7 16.61 -14.89 -8.29
N ASN A 8 16.89 -15.94 -7.50
CA ASN A 8 17.91 -16.95 -7.80
C ASN A 8 19.28 -16.35 -8.20
N CYS A 9 19.66 -15.24 -7.57
CA CYS A 9 20.96 -14.63 -7.81
C CYS A 9 21.91 -14.91 -6.65
N LYS A 10 23.21 -14.86 -6.93
CA LYS A 10 24.28 -15.05 -5.94
C LYS A 10 25.20 -13.84 -5.96
N ASN A 11 25.74 -13.44 -4.81
CA ASN A 11 26.74 -12.38 -4.78
C ASN A 11 26.24 -11.07 -5.44
N CYS A 12 25.10 -10.56 -4.97
CA CYS A 12 24.53 -9.30 -5.43
C CYS A 12 24.53 -8.24 -4.33
N ILE A 13 24.93 -7.02 -4.67
CA ILE A 13 24.91 -5.85 -3.77
C ILE A 13 24.16 -4.69 -4.44
N GLY A 14 23.16 -4.12 -3.77
CA GLY A 14 22.43 -2.95 -4.29
C GLY A 14 21.63 -3.22 -5.56
N CYS A 15 21.27 -4.48 -5.85
CA CYS A 15 20.64 -4.84 -7.12
C CYS A 15 19.11 -4.82 -7.04
N ASP A 16 18.46 -4.49 -8.16
CA ASP A 16 17.01 -4.45 -8.31
C ASP A 16 16.57 -5.24 -9.56
N GLY A 17 15.62 -6.17 -9.39
CA GLY A 17 14.95 -6.86 -10.49
C GLY A 17 15.79 -7.90 -11.27
N LEU A 18 16.94 -8.33 -10.75
CA LEU A 18 17.78 -9.34 -11.41
C LEU A 18 17.22 -10.77 -11.27
N ARG A 19 17.49 -11.62 -12.27
CA ARG A 19 17.13 -13.04 -12.27
C ARG A 19 18.30 -13.89 -12.75
N ASN A 20 18.63 -14.95 -12.00
CA ASN A 20 19.69 -15.91 -12.34
C ASN A 20 21.06 -15.25 -12.62
N LYS A 21 21.37 -14.16 -11.92
CA LYS A 21 22.62 -13.41 -12.06
C LYS A 21 23.59 -13.68 -10.91
N GLU A 22 24.86 -13.45 -11.16
CA GLU A 22 25.88 -13.49 -10.11
C GLU A 22 26.88 -12.34 -10.19
N TYR A 23 27.59 -12.10 -9.10
CA TYR A 23 28.68 -11.11 -9.00
C TYR A 23 28.27 -9.72 -9.52
N SER A 24 27.14 -9.22 -9.02
CA SER A 24 26.54 -7.96 -9.50
C SER A 24 26.51 -6.89 -8.42
N ILE A 25 26.87 -5.65 -8.77
CA ILE A 25 26.78 -4.48 -7.90
C ILE A 25 26.00 -3.39 -8.64
N LEU A 26 24.91 -2.89 -8.06
CA LEU A 26 24.02 -1.88 -8.67
C LEU A 26 23.58 -2.28 -10.10
N ASN A 27 23.12 -3.53 -10.26
CA ASN A 27 22.74 -4.15 -11.53
C ASN A 27 23.84 -4.31 -12.59
N LYS A 28 25.09 -3.95 -12.29
CA LYS A 28 26.22 -4.21 -13.17
C LYS A 28 26.91 -5.52 -12.77
N GLU A 29 27.13 -6.40 -13.72
CA GLU A 29 27.84 -7.67 -13.56
C GLU A 29 29.36 -7.44 -13.65
N TYR A 30 30.12 -8.14 -12.82
CA TYR A 30 31.57 -8.03 -12.72
C TYR A 30 32.22 -9.40 -12.77
N HIS A 31 33.48 -9.45 -13.19
CA HIS A 31 34.29 -10.65 -12.94
C HIS A 31 34.44 -10.88 -11.43
N LYS A 32 34.47 -12.15 -11.03
CA LYS A 32 34.49 -12.58 -9.62
C LYS A 32 35.56 -11.84 -8.79
N ASP A 33 36.79 -11.76 -9.29
CA ASP A 33 37.89 -11.15 -8.53
C ASP A 33 37.68 -9.63 -8.34
N GLU A 34 37.15 -8.95 -9.36
CA GLU A 34 36.80 -7.54 -9.27
C GLU A 34 35.63 -7.31 -8.31
N TYR A 35 34.59 -8.16 -8.39
CA TYR A 35 33.45 -8.14 -7.49
C TYR A 35 33.89 -8.30 -6.03
N GLU A 36 34.72 -9.29 -5.72
CA GLU A 36 35.15 -9.54 -4.34
C GLU A 36 35.96 -8.36 -3.78
N ARG A 37 36.82 -7.73 -4.60
CA ARG A 37 37.54 -6.52 -4.23
C ARG A 37 36.60 -5.35 -3.95
N LEU A 38 35.65 -5.08 -4.84
CA LEU A 38 34.66 -4.01 -4.67
C LEU A 38 33.75 -4.26 -3.46
N ARG A 39 33.30 -5.50 -3.30
CA ARG A 39 32.50 -5.94 -2.15
C ARG A 39 33.23 -5.71 -0.84
N ALA A 40 34.50 -6.09 -0.74
CA ALA A 40 35.27 -5.90 0.48
C ALA A 40 35.34 -4.43 0.87
N ASN A 41 35.62 -3.55 -0.09
CA ASN A 41 35.66 -2.10 0.10
C ASN A 41 34.30 -1.55 0.55
N ILE A 42 33.21 -1.91 -0.14
CA ILE A 42 31.85 -1.46 0.21
C ILE A 42 31.49 -1.91 1.63
N ILE A 43 31.77 -3.16 2.00
CA ILE A 43 31.46 -3.67 3.34
C ILE A 43 32.28 -2.96 4.41
N ALA A 44 33.57 -2.68 4.15
CA ALA A 44 34.42 -1.94 5.07
C ALA A 44 33.86 -0.54 5.33
N GLU A 45 33.54 0.20 4.26
CA GLU A 45 32.98 1.55 4.37
C GLU A 45 31.63 1.55 5.09
N LEU A 46 30.75 0.60 4.79
CA LEU A 46 29.46 0.48 5.48
C LEU A 46 29.62 0.14 6.97
N LYS A 47 30.61 -0.67 7.34
CA LYS A 47 30.89 -0.98 8.76
C LYS A 47 31.47 0.23 9.48
N GLU A 48 32.40 0.95 8.86
CA GLU A 48 32.96 2.20 9.41
C GLU A 48 31.86 3.23 9.69
N LYS A 49 30.89 3.34 8.78
CA LYS A 49 29.72 4.21 8.94
C LYS A 49 28.62 3.64 9.84
N ASN A 50 28.79 2.44 10.42
CA ASN A 50 27.76 1.71 11.16
C ASN A 50 26.44 1.48 10.38
N LEU A 51 26.51 1.42 9.05
CA LEU A 51 25.37 1.20 8.14
C LEU A 51 25.23 -0.27 7.69
N TYR A 52 26.25 -1.10 7.95
CA TYR A 52 26.25 -2.50 7.52
C TYR A 52 25.12 -3.30 8.20
N GLY A 53 24.29 -3.97 7.39
CA GLY A 53 23.08 -4.67 7.80
C GLY A 53 21.82 -3.82 7.99
N LEU A 54 21.93 -2.48 8.00
CA LEU A 54 20.77 -1.58 8.22
C LEU A 54 19.93 -1.37 6.96
N MET A 55 18.65 -1.03 7.12
CA MET A 55 17.80 -0.65 6.00
C MET A 55 18.34 0.59 5.28
N ILE A 56 17.94 0.77 4.02
CA ILE A 56 18.27 1.97 3.25
C ILE A 56 17.78 3.21 4.02
N PRO A 57 18.64 4.23 4.21
CA PRO A 57 18.30 5.40 4.99
C PRO A 57 17.11 6.17 4.38
N PRO A 58 16.16 6.69 5.18
CA PRO A 58 14.94 7.33 4.67
C PRO A 58 15.19 8.54 3.75
N GLU A 59 16.34 9.19 3.87
CA GLU A 59 16.75 10.33 3.04
C GLU A 59 16.87 9.93 1.56
N LEU A 60 17.22 8.67 1.29
CA LEU A 60 17.32 8.09 -0.05
C LEU A 60 15.97 7.59 -0.58
N ALA A 61 14.89 7.65 0.21
CA ALA A 61 13.57 7.27 -0.26
C ALA A 61 13.13 8.21 -1.40
N PRO A 62 12.66 7.64 -2.53
CA PRO A 62 12.19 8.44 -3.67
C PRO A 62 10.80 9.07 -3.43
N PHE A 63 10.07 8.58 -2.43
CA PHE A 63 8.72 9.02 -2.08
C PHE A 63 8.68 9.54 -0.65
N ALA A 64 7.80 10.50 -0.38
CA ALA A 64 7.50 10.99 0.94
C ALA A 64 6.70 9.96 1.77
N TYR A 65 6.73 10.07 3.09
CA TYR A 65 6.11 9.11 4.00
C TYR A 65 4.64 8.86 3.67
N ASN A 66 3.89 9.95 3.46
CA ASN A 66 2.45 9.98 3.18
C ASN A 66 2.06 9.47 1.79
N GLU A 67 3.02 9.23 0.90
CA GLU A 67 2.81 8.60 -0.41
C GLU A 67 2.99 7.08 -0.38
N THR A 68 3.63 6.57 0.67
CA THR A 68 3.96 5.15 0.78
C THR A 68 2.93 4.37 1.59
N ILE A 69 3.00 3.04 1.47
CA ILE A 69 2.22 2.12 2.32
C ILE A 69 2.53 2.27 3.82
N ALA A 70 3.62 2.96 4.19
CA ALA A 70 3.90 3.25 5.60
C ALA A 70 2.78 4.08 6.21
N GLN A 71 2.25 5.08 5.50
CA GLN A 71 1.14 5.91 5.99
C GLN A 71 -0.18 5.11 6.11
N ASP A 72 -0.41 4.14 5.24
CA ASP A 72 -1.60 3.26 5.32
C ASP A 72 -1.53 2.31 6.53
N ASN A 73 -0.33 1.93 6.94
CA ASN A 73 -0.10 0.90 7.97
C ASN A 73 0.20 1.52 9.35
N PHE A 74 0.94 2.61 9.38
CA PHE A 74 1.43 3.34 10.55
C PHE A 74 1.20 4.84 10.33
N PRO A 75 -0.06 5.30 10.28
CA PRO A 75 -0.35 6.69 9.95
C PRO A 75 0.33 7.63 10.94
N LEU A 76 1.07 8.60 10.40
CA LEU A 76 1.65 9.70 11.16
C LEU A 76 1.03 11.02 10.71
N THR A 77 1.03 11.99 11.63
CA THR A 77 0.86 13.39 11.28
C THR A 77 2.11 13.91 10.57
N LYS A 78 1.97 15.04 9.88
CA LYS A 78 3.10 15.71 9.22
C LYS A 78 4.24 15.99 10.20
N ASP A 79 3.91 16.54 11.37
CA ASP A 79 4.90 16.91 12.38
C ASP A 79 5.63 15.67 12.93
N GLU A 80 4.91 14.57 13.20
CA GLU A 80 5.51 13.31 13.64
C GLU A 80 6.42 12.69 12.57
N ALA A 81 6.04 12.78 11.29
CA ALA A 81 6.84 12.25 10.20
C ALA A 81 8.14 13.05 10.04
N LEU A 82 8.05 14.39 10.06
CA LEU A 82 9.20 15.28 9.97
C LEU A 82 10.13 15.12 11.18
N ALA A 83 9.59 15.00 12.40
CA ALA A 83 10.36 14.75 13.61
C ALA A 83 11.16 13.43 13.56
N LYS A 84 10.70 12.45 12.78
CA LYS A 84 11.39 11.17 12.53
C LYS A 84 12.34 11.20 11.34
N GLY A 85 12.54 12.35 10.71
CA GLY A 85 13.41 12.51 9.54
C GLY A 85 12.80 12.05 8.21
N TYR A 86 11.49 11.82 8.16
CA TYR A 86 10.82 11.45 6.91
C TYR A 86 10.41 12.68 6.11
N LYS A 87 10.42 12.55 4.78
CA LYS A 87 9.85 13.56 3.87
C LYS A 87 8.32 13.54 3.95
N TRP A 88 7.68 14.67 3.68
CA TRP A 88 6.23 14.82 3.59
C TRP A 88 5.86 15.55 2.29
N GLU A 89 4.88 15.04 1.56
CA GLU A 89 4.38 15.64 0.32
C GLU A 89 3.07 16.40 0.60
N ASP A 90 3.06 17.70 0.35
CA ASP A 90 1.88 18.54 0.54
C ASP A 90 0.99 18.57 -0.71
N ASP A 91 1.57 18.40 -1.90
CA ASP A 91 0.87 18.44 -3.18
C ASP A 91 0.85 17.06 -3.85
N ILE A 92 0.10 16.14 -3.24
CA ILE A 92 -0.08 14.80 -3.80
C ILE A 92 -0.74 14.90 -5.17
N GLN A 93 -0.03 14.43 -6.21
CA GLN A 93 -0.48 14.46 -7.58
C GLN A 93 -1.93 14.00 -7.73
N LYS A 94 -2.79 14.89 -8.24
CA LYS A 94 -4.19 14.61 -8.55
C LYS A 94 -4.65 15.43 -9.76
N THR A 95 -5.48 14.81 -10.59
CA THR A 95 -6.20 15.52 -11.65
C THR A 95 -7.57 15.91 -11.12
N GLU A 96 -7.94 17.18 -11.29
CA GLU A 96 -9.24 17.74 -10.87
C GLU A 96 -9.80 18.65 -11.97
N GLY A 97 -11.13 18.84 -11.98
CA GLY A 97 -11.80 19.76 -12.91
C GLY A 97 -11.80 19.31 -14.38
N LYS A 98 -11.53 18.02 -14.64
CA LYS A 98 -11.52 17.41 -15.97
C LYS A 98 -12.65 16.39 -16.16
N GLU A 99 -13.65 16.39 -15.29
CA GLU A 99 -14.84 15.54 -15.43
C GLU A 99 -15.61 15.86 -16.71
N THR A 100 -16.09 14.82 -17.39
CA THR A 100 -16.89 14.94 -18.62
C THR A 100 -18.34 14.50 -18.39
N ILE A 101 -18.61 13.81 -17.29
CA ILE A 101 -19.93 13.35 -16.88
C ILE A 101 -20.16 13.67 -15.40
N LYS A 102 -21.40 14.05 -15.04
CA LYS A 102 -21.78 14.22 -13.64
C LYS A 102 -22.05 12.86 -13.01
N LEU A 103 -21.77 12.71 -11.73
CA LEU A 103 -22.03 11.45 -11.03
C LEU A 103 -23.52 11.06 -11.02
N GLU A 104 -24.42 12.05 -11.04
CA GLU A 104 -25.87 11.86 -11.10
C GLU A 104 -26.33 11.21 -12.42
N ASP A 105 -25.60 11.48 -13.52
CA ASP A 105 -25.94 10.97 -14.85
C ASP A 105 -25.45 9.53 -15.08
N VAL A 106 -24.61 9.00 -14.17
CA VAL A 106 -24.13 7.63 -14.24
C VAL A 106 -25.15 6.72 -13.54
N PRO A 107 -25.77 5.75 -14.24
CA PRO A 107 -26.80 4.88 -13.65
C PRO A 107 -26.31 4.06 -12.45
N ASP A 108 -27.20 3.81 -11.50
CA ASP A 108 -26.91 2.96 -10.34
C ASP A 108 -26.85 1.48 -10.71
N ASN A 109 -27.68 1.03 -11.65
CA ASN A 109 -27.65 -0.35 -12.11
C ASN A 109 -26.65 -0.51 -13.25
N ILE A 110 -25.72 -1.45 -13.10
CA ILE A 110 -24.68 -1.74 -14.09
C ILE A 110 -25.22 -2.18 -15.45
N LYS A 111 -26.44 -2.71 -15.50
CA LYS A 111 -27.12 -3.09 -16.74
C LYS A 111 -27.51 -1.89 -17.60
N ASP A 112 -27.71 -0.73 -16.97
CA ASP A 112 -28.11 0.51 -17.64
C ASP A 112 -26.88 1.36 -18.05
N VAL A 113 -25.68 0.95 -17.65
CA VAL A 113 -24.42 1.63 -17.98
C VAL A 113 -23.98 1.27 -19.40
N ALA A 114 -24.02 2.25 -20.29
CA ALA A 114 -23.51 2.15 -21.65
C ALA A 114 -21.97 2.12 -21.72
N ASP A 115 -21.42 1.57 -22.81
CA ASP A 115 -19.97 1.46 -23.02
C ASP A 115 -19.26 2.82 -23.21
N ASN A 116 -20.01 3.89 -23.48
CA ASN A 116 -19.46 5.25 -23.59
C ASN A 116 -18.74 5.70 -22.31
N ILE A 117 -19.09 5.12 -21.15
CA ILE A 117 -18.44 5.39 -19.86
C ILE A 117 -16.92 5.21 -19.86
N LEU A 118 -16.38 4.40 -20.78
CA LEU A 118 -14.94 4.18 -20.97
C LEU A 118 -14.21 5.43 -21.50
N ASN A 119 -14.94 6.28 -22.22
CA ASN A 119 -14.42 7.54 -22.75
C ASN A 119 -14.58 8.68 -21.74
N GLU A 120 -15.53 8.53 -20.80
CA GLU A 120 -15.82 9.53 -19.79
C GLU A 120 -14.74 9.61 -18.69
N VAL A 121 -14.66 10.79 -18.09
CA VAL A 121 -13.86 11.10 -16.91
C VAL A 121 -14.82 11.37 -15.76
N LEU A 122 -14.77 10.51 -14.74
CA LEU A 122 -15.60 10.64 -13.54
C LEU A 122 -14.89 11.50 -12.49
N LYS A 123 -15.66 12.06 -11.57
CA LYS A 123 -15.17 12.81 -10.41
C LYS A 123 -15.39 12.01 -9.13
N CYS A 124 -14.39 11.91 -8.26
CA CYS A 124 -14.55 11.23 -6.98
C CYS A 124 -15.47 12.02 -6.04
N LEU A 125 -16.47 11.35 -5.47
CA LEU A 125 -17.39 11.95 -4.49
C LEU A 125 -16.67 12.57 -3.27
N ASN A 126 -15.60 11.92 -2.79
CA ASN A 126 -14.95 12.31 -1.53
C ASN A 126 -13.80 13.31 -1.66
N CYS A 127 -13.05 13.30 -2.78
CA CYS A 127 -11.80 14.06 -2.89
C CYS A 127 -11.65 14.84 -4.18
N ALA A 128 -12.72 14.96 -4.98
CA ALA A 128 -12.76 15.63 -6.28
C ALA A 128 -11.78 15.11 -7.37
N ARG A 129 -10.85 14.20 -7.04
CA ARG A 129 -9.93 13.56 -7.98
C ARG A 129 -10.70 12.91 -9.12
N ASN A 130 -10.31 13.22 -10.35
CA ASN A 130 -10.83 12.60 -11.54
C ASN A 130 -10.26 11.18 -11.73
N TYR A 131 -11.08 10.27 -12.28
CA TYR A 131 -10.68 8.89 -12.59
C TYR A 131 -11.46 8.37 -13.80
N LYS A 132 -10.93 7.32 -14.44
CA LYS A 132 -11.58 6.62 -15.55
C LYS A 132 -11.87 5.18 -15.16
N ILE A 133 -12.84 4.56 -15.82
CA ILE A 133 -13.10 3.13 -15.75
C ILE A 133 -12.38 2.45 -16.92
N THR A 134 -11.70 1.35 -16.62
CA THR A 134 -11.03 0.53 -17.66
C THR A 134 -11.96 -0.55 -18.21
N ASN A 135 -11.60 -1.10 -19.37
CA ASN A 135 -12.31 -2.25 -19.96
C ASN A 135 -12.38 -3.44 -19.00
N GLN A 136 -11.30 -3.74 -18.30
CA GLN A 136 -11.24 -4.83 -17.34
C GLN A 136 -12.19 -4.58 -16.15
N GLU A 137 -12.27 -3.33 -15.68
CA GLU A 137 -13.17 -2.95 -14.59
C GLU A 137 -14.65 -3.07 -15.00
N ILE A 138 -15.06 -2.52 -16.15
CA ILE A 138 -16.48 -2.58 -16.57
C ILE A 138 -16.93 -4.02 -16.79
N SER A 139 -16.10 -4.87 -17.38
CA SER A 139 -16.40 -6.30 -17.54
C SER A 139 -16.57 -7.01 -16.20
N PHE A 140 -15.72 -6.69 -15.22
CA PHE A 140 -15.83 -7.21 -13.86
C PHE A 140 -17.14 -6.79 -13.19
N TYR A 141 -17.47 -5.49 -13.22
CA TYR A 141 -18.70 -4.98 -12.58
C TYR A 141 -19.96 -5.59 -13.20
N ARG A 142 -20.01 -5.74 -14.54
CA ARG A 142 -21.13 -6.40 -15.23
C ARG A 142 -21.27 -7.86 -14.83
N LYS A 143 -20.17 -8.62 -14.83
CA LYS A 143 -20.16 -10.04 -14.45
C LYS A 143 -20.64 -10.26 -13.02
N MET A 144 -20.26 -9.36 -12.11
CA MET A 144 -20.63 -9.43 -10.70
C MET A 144 -21.97 -8.76 -10.38
N ASN A 145 -22.64 -8.17 -11.38
CA ASN A 145 -23.85 -7.36 -11.21
C ASN A 145 -23.70 -6.27 -10.14
N LEU A 146 -22.56 -5.56 -10.16
CA LEU A 146 -22.20 -4.52 -9.19
C LEU A 146 -22.24 -3.12 -9.83
N PRO A 147 -22.70 -2.09 -9.10
CA PRO A 147 -22.68 -0.70 -9.59
C PRO A 147 -21.25 -0.22 -9.86
N LEU A 148 -21.10 0.77 -10.74
CA LEU A 148 -19.82 1.46 -10.90
C LEU A 148 -19.44 2.22 -9.62
N PRO A 149 -18.14 2.30 -9.29
CA PRO A 149 -17.70 3.01 -8.10
C PRO A 149 -17.92 4.52 -8.25
N ARG A 150 -18.49 5.15 -7.21
CA ARG A 150 -18.61 6.62 -7.07
C ARG A 150 -17.38 7.30 -6.47
N LYS A 151 -16.43 6.49 -5.99
CA LYS A 151 -15.17 6.93 -5.37
C LYS A 151 -13.99 6.46 -6.22
N CYS A 152 -12.96 7.30 -6.33
CA CYS A 152 -11.71 6.93 -7.01
C CYS A 152 -11.01 5.75 -6.30
N PHE A 153 -10.06 5.14 -6.99
CA PHE A 153 -9.26 4.04 -6.46
C PHE A 153 -8.67 4.33 -5.07
N TYR A 154 -8.08 5.51 -4.87
CA TYR A 154 -7.41 5.88 -3.61
C TYR A 154 -8.40 6.01 -2.44
N CYS A 155 -9.56 6.62 -2.66
CA CYS A 155 -10.59 6.68 -1.62
C CYS A 155 -11.13 5.27 -1.29
N ARG A 156 -11.37 4.43 -2.30
CA ARG A 156 -11.78 3.03 -2.08
C ARG A 156 -10.69 2.24 -1.36
N HIS A 157 -9.42 2.49 -1.67
CA HIS A 157 -8.27 1.86 -1.02
C HIS A 157 -8.22 2.25 0.46
N ARG A 158 -8.31 3.55 0.76
CA ARG A 158 -8.36 4.07 2.13
C ARG A 158 -9.55 3.51 2.92
N ASP A 159 -10.73 3.41 2.31
CA ASP A 159 -11.90 2.78 2.94
C ASP A 159 -11.60 1.30 3.30
N ARG A 160 -10.90 0.57 2.43
CA ARG A 160 -10.45 -0.81 2.71
C ARG A 160 -9.41 -0.85 3.83
N MET A 161 -8.43 0.03 3.84
CA MET A 161 -7.40 0.09 4.89
C MET A 161 -8.02 0.41 6.26
N THR A 162 -9.00 1.32 6.29
CA THR A 162 -9.76 1.66 7.50
C THR A 162 -10.53 0.44 8.03
N LYS A 163 -11.15 -0.33 7.14
CA LYS A 163 -11.86 -1.58 7.50
C LYS A 163 -10.93 -2.70 7.98
N ARG A 164 -9.73 -2.82 7.40
CA ARG A 164 -8.70 -3.77 7.86
C ARG A 164 -8.32 -3.53 9.32
N GLY A 165 -8.41 -2.26 9.77
CA GLY A 165 -7.95 -1.84 11.07
C GLY A 165 -6.43 -1.65 11.12
N PRO A 166 -5.92 -1.09 12.21
CA PRO A 166 -4.50 -0.79 12.37
C PRO A 166 -3.68 -2.03 12.71
N TYR A 167 -2.37 -1.95 12.51
CA TYR A 167 -1.40 -2.94 13.01
C TYR A 167 -1.13 -2.74 14.50
N LYS A 168 -2.19 -2.76 15.29
CA LYS A 168 -2.14 -2.66 16.75
C LYS A 168 -3.14 -3.67 17.32
N PHE A 169 -2.70 -4.36 18.37
CA PHE A 169 -3.54 -5.31 19.08
C PHE A 169 -3.90 -4.76 20.44
N TRP A 170 -5.10 -5.10 20.87
CA TRP A 170 -5.63 -4.79 22.19
C TRP A 170 -6.18 -6.05 22.83
N ASN A 171 -6.06 -6.13 24.14
CA ASN A 171 -6.80 -7.09 24.93
C ASN A 171 -8.23 -6.56 25.11
N ARG A 172 -9.20 -7.37 24.73
CA ARG A 172 -10.64 -7.13 24.95
C ARG A 172 -11.26 -8.37 25.56
N ILE A 173 -12.51 -8.22 25.99
CA ILE A 173 -13.31 -9.30 26.56
C ILE A 173 -14.38 -9.68 25.54
N CYS A 174 -14.56 -10.99 25.32
CA CYS A 174 -15.65 -11.50 24.49
C CYS A 174 -17.00 -11.08 25.07
N SER A 175 -17.83 -10.41 24.27
CA SER A 175 -19.12 -9.88 24.72
C SER A 175 -20.14 -10.96 25.12
N LYS A 176 -19.91 -12.24 24.76
CA LYS A 176 -20.81 -13.37 25.08
C LYS A 176 -20.33 -14.21 26.28
N CYS A 177 -19.09 -14.70 26.24
CA CYS A 177 -18.57 -15.64 27.24
C CYS A 177 -17.58 -15.02 28.23
N GLN A 178 -17.30 -13.71 28.12
CA GLN A 178 -16.41 -12.97 29.01
C GLN A 178 -14.95 -13.46 29.04
N THR A 179 -14.53 -14.28 28.08
CA THR A 179 -13.13 -14.71 27.95
C THR A 179 -12.28 -13.59 27.35
N GLU A 180 -11.04 -13.46 27.83
CA GLU A 180 -10.05 -12.56 27.24
C GLU A 180 -9.70 -12.97 25.81
N ILE A 181 -9.61 -11.97 24.94
CA ILE A 181 -9.26 -12.13 23.53
C ILE A 181 -8.32 -11.01 23.10
N THR A 182 -7.48 -11.30 22.12
CA THR A 182 -6.65 -10.32 21.45
C THR A 182 -7.28 -9.96 20.11
N THR A 183 -7.45 -8.66 19.86
CA THR A 183 -8.11 -8.17 18.66
C THR A 183 -7.49 -6.86 18.16
N ASN A 184 -7.63 -6.58 16.87
CA ASN A 184 -7.27 -5.31 16.25
C ASN A 184 -8.39 -4.26 16.33
N TYR A 185 -9.47 -4.54 17.06
CA TYR A 185 -10.52 -3.58 17.36
C TYR A 185 -10.21 -2.90 18.69
N ALA A 186 -9.98 -1.59 18.65
CA ALA A 186 -9.71 -0.81 19.85
C ALA A 186 -10.91 -0.81 20.83
N PRO A 187 -10.70 -0.63 22.15
CA PRO A 187 -11.77 -0.72 23.15
C PRO A 187 -12.86 0.35 23.03
N ASP A 188 -12.52 1.52 22.48
CA ASP A 188 -13.40 2.67 22.24
C ASP A 188 -14.32 2.49 21.02
N ARG A 189 -14.11 1.42 20.25
CA ARG A 189 -14.93 1.10 19.09
C ARG A 189 -16.26 0.45 19.47
N PRO A 190 -17.38 0.85 18.81
CA PRO A 190 -18.73 0.42 19.19
C PRO A 190 -19.06 -1.04 18.81
N GLU A 191 -18.25 -1.69 17.98
CA GLU A 191 -18.53 -3.05 17.52
C GLU A 191 -18.49 -4.08 18.65
N ILE A 192 -19.46 -5.01 18.63
CA ILE A 192 -19.51 -6.18 19.50
C ILE A 192 -18.42 -7.16 19.05
N ILE A 193 -17.57 -7.61 19.97
CA ILE A 193 -16.47 -8.53 19.67
C ILE A 193 -16.71 -9.87 20.37
N TYR A 194 -16.72 -10.94 19.59
CA TYR A 194 -16.80 -12.30 20.09
C TYR A 194 -15.45 -13.01 19.96
N CYS A 195 -15.19 -13.95 20.88
CA CYS A 195 -14.16 -14.95 20.66
C CYS A 195 -14.55 -15.85 19.49
N GLU A 196 -13.57 -16.53 18.90
CA GLU A 196 -13.78 -17.39 17.72
C GLU A 196 -14.94 -18.37 17.90
N LYS A 197 -14.99 -19.07 19.05
CA LYS A 197 -16.06 -20.02 19.37
C LYS A 197 -17.45 -19.36 19.39
N CYS A 198 -17.57 -18.20 20.03
CA CYS A 198 -18.85 -17.49 20.12
C CYS A 198 -19.28 -16.86 18.79
N TYR A 199 -18.32 -16.43 17.95
CA TYR A 199 -18.60 -15.92 16.61
C TYR A 199 -19.14 -17.03 15.70
N GLN A 200 -18.50 -18.21 15.70
CA GLN A 200 -18.95 -19.35 14.90
C GLN A 200 -20.38 -19.76 15.26
N GLN A 201 -20.75 -19.77 16.54
CA GLN A 201 -22.12 -20.06 16.99
C GLN A 201 -23.16 -18.98 16.67
N ALA A 202 -22.73 -17.78 16.28
CA ALA A 202 -23.63 -16.65 15.99
C ALA A 202 -23.86 -16.47 14.49
N VAL A 203 -22.94 -16.94 13.66
CA VAL A 203 -22.97 -16.80 12.19
C VAL A 203 -23.42 -18.09 11.50
N TYR A 204 -23.30 -19.24 12.18
CA TYR A 204 -23.83 -20.54 11.76
C TYR A 204 -24.93 -20.98 12.74
#